data_AF-A0A9E6EV08-F1
#
_entry.id   AF-A0A9E6EV08-F1
#
_cell.length_a   1.000
_cell.length_b   1.000
_cell.length_c   1.000
_cell.angle_alpha   90.00
_cell.angle_beta   90.00
_cell.angle_gamma   90.00
#
_symmetry.space_group_name_H-M   'P 1'
#
loop_
_entity.id
_entity.type
_entity.pdbx_description
1 polymer ?
#
loop_
_entity_poly.entity_id
_entity_poly.type
_entity_poly.pdbx_seq_one_letter_code
_entity_poly.pdbx_strand_id
1 'polypeptide(L)' 'MAFRKENNVKSSFSKITIGLASPEAILERSSGEVLKPETINYRTYKPERDGLFCERIFGPVK' A
#
# COMPACT_ATOMS: atom_id res chain seq x y z
N MET A 1 -12.76 -8.44 16.41
CA MET A 1 -13.86 -7.68 15.79
C MET A 1 -13.26 -6.80 14.72
N ALA A 2 -13.63 -6.97 13.45
CA ALA A 2 -13.07 -6.18 12.35
C ALA A 2 -13.67 -4.77 12.39
N PHE A 3 -12.84 -3.75 12.61
CA PHE A 3 -13.23 -2.36 12.47
C PHE A 3 -13.56 -2.10 11.00
N ARG A 4 -14.85 -2.15 10.64
CA ARG A 4 -15.33 -1.63 9.36
C ARG A 4 -15.17 -0.11 9.43
N LYS A 5 -14.12 0.41 8.80
CA LYS A 5 -13.97 1.84 8.56
C LYS A 5 -15.06 2.22 7.57
N GLU A 6 -16.13 2.84 8.04
CA GLU A 6 -17.16 3.40 7.17
C GLU A 6 -16.52 4.45 6.27
N ASN A 7 -16.35 4.12 4.98
CA ASN A 7 -15.91 5.07 3.98
C ASN A 7 -17.12 5.92 3.55
N ASN A 8 -17.61 6.77 4.45
CA ASN A 8 -18.46 7.88 4.06
C ASN A 8 -17.55 8.96 3.46
N VAL A 9 -17.13 8.80 2.20
CA VAL A 9 -16.36 9.82 1.50
C VAL A 9 -17.32 10.95 1.11
N LYS A 10 -17.65 11.79 2.09
CA LYS A 10 -18.15 13.13 1.84
C LYS A 10 -16.98 14.09 2.02
N SER A 11 -16.50 14.69 0.93
CA SER A 11 -15.94 16.05 0.98
C SER A 11 -15.59 16.57 -0.40
N SER A 12 -16.48 17.43 -0.92
CA SER A 12 -16.09 18.49 -1.84
C SER A 12 -14.98 19.32 -1.18
N PHE A 13 -13.75 19.15 -1.65
CA PHE A 13 -12.58 19.90 -1.19
C PHE A 13 -12.67 21.35 -1.68
N SER A 14 -12.32 22.32 -0.83
CA SER A 14 -12.32 23.74 -1.20
C SER A 14 -10.96 24.23 -1.71
N LYS A 15 -9.86 23.59 -1.30
CA LYS A 15 -8.47 23.90 -1.69
C LYS A 15 -7.59 22.65 -1.64
N ILE A 16 -6.57 22.60 -2.50
CA ILE A 16 -5.53 21.56 -2.55
C ILE A 16 -4.17 22.24 -2.43
N THR A 17 -3.26 21.65 -1.65
CA THR A 17 -1.89 22.15 -1.46
C THR A 17 -0.87 21.05 -1.76
N ILE A 18 0.35 21.46 -2.10
CA ILE A 18 1.50 20.58 -2.35
C ILE A 18 2.65 20.99 -1.43
N GLY A 19 3.43 20.01 -0.97
CA GLY A 19 4.58 20.22 -0.11
C GLY A 19 5.51 19.01 -0.16
N LEU A 20 6.71 19.17 0.39
CA LEU A 20 7.66 18.07 0.53
C LEU A 20 7.20 17.14 1.67
N ALA A 21 7.32 15.83 1.44
CA ALA A 21 7.07 14.83 2.47
C ALA A 21 8.35 14.56 3.26
N SER A 22 8.24 14.48 4.60
CA SER A 22 9.34 14.03 5.44
C SER A 22 9.49 12.50 5.39
N PRO A 23 10.66 11.95 5.76
CA PRO A 23 10.85 10.50 5.84
C PRO A 23 9.80 9.80 6.72
N GLU A 24 9.44 10.40 7.84
CA GLU A 24 8.43 9.86 8.78
C GLU A 24 7.05 9.81 8.13
N ALA A 25 6.67 10.85 7.38
CA ALA A 25 5.40 10.89 6.66
C ALA A 25 5.33 9.84 5.53
N ILE A 26 6.46 9.51 4.90
CA ILE A 26 6.55 8.45 3.90
C ILE A 26 6.38 7.08 4.57
N LEU A 27 7.04 6.86 5.70
CA LEU A 27 6.93 5.61 6.46
C LEU A 27 5.53 5.39 7.03
N GLU A 28 4.87 6.44 7.54
CA GLU A 28 3.49 6.37 8.02
C GLU A 28 2.50 5.99 6.91
N ARG A 29 2.75 6.42 5.67
CA ARG A 29 1.94 6.03 4.50
C ARG A 29 2.24 4.62 4.01
N SER A 30 3.38 4.04 4.39
CA SER A 30 3.76 2.71 3.95
C SER A 30 3.07 1.63 4.78
N SER A 31 2.64 0.55 4.13
CA SER A 31 2.05 -0.63 4.77
C SER A 31 3.06 -1.78 4.95
N GLY A 32 4.32 -1.56 4.53
CA GLY A 32 5.40 -2.54 4.65
C GLY A 32 6.58 -2.19 3.73
N GLU A 33 7.73 -2.82 3.99
CA GLU A 33 8.96 -2.60 3.24
C GLU A 33 9.18 -3.69 2.19
N VAL A 34 9.57 -3.28 0.97
CA VAL A 34 9.97 -4.21 -0.09
C VAL A 34 11.47 -4.42 0.00
N LEU A 35 11.88 -5.67 0.26
CA LEU A 35 13.28 -6.02 0.46
C LEU A 35 13.93 -6.59 -0.81
N LYS A 36 13.12 -7.08 -1.74
CA LYS A 36 13.61 -7.75 -2.93
C LYS A 36 12.97 -7.20 -4.22
N PRO A 37 13.71 -7.21 -5.34
CA PRO A 37 13.21 -6.69 -6.62
C PRO A 37 12.30 -7.68 -7.35
N GLU A 38 12.06 -8.89 -6.83
CA GLU A 38 11.22 -9.86 -7.54
C GLU A 38 9.75 -9.44 -7.57
N THR A 39 9.06 -9.85 -8.63
CA THR A 39 7.67 -9.48 -8.89
C THR A 39 6.74 -10.65 -8.62
N ILE A 40 6.62 -11.55 -9.60
CA ILE A 40 5.78 -12.74 -9.56
C ILE A 40 6.60 -13.95 -9.97
N ASN A 41 6.22 -15.11 -9.44
CA ASN A 41 6.80 -16.36 -9.85
C ASN A 41 6.37 -16.71 -11.28
N TYR A 42 7.32 -17.06 -12.14
CA TYR A 42 7.03 -17.36 -13.55
C TYR A 42 6.16 -18.60 -13.78
N ARG A 43 6.13 -19.57 -12.84
CA ARG A 43 5.34 -20.80 -12.98
C ARG A 43 3.97 -20.69 -12.33
N THR A 44 3.94 -20.18 -11.09
CA THR A 44 2.71 -20.17 -10.28
C THR A 44 1.92 -18.89 -10.44
N TYR A 45 2.51 -17.85 -11.05
CA TYR A 45 1.96 -16.49 -11.14
C TYR A 45 1.61 -15.87 -9.79
N LYS A 46 2.12 -16.46 -8.69
CA LYS A 46 1.94 -15.92 -7.35
C LYS A 46 2.98 -14.84 -7.08
N PRO A 47 2.60 -13.76 -6.36
CA PRO A 47 3.57 -12.76 -5.93
C PRO A 47 4.68 -13.37 -5.08
N GLU A 48 5.90 -12.90 -5.29
CA GLU A 48 7.03 -13.29 -4.47
C GLU A 48 6.96 -12.61 -3.09
N ARG A 49 7.32 -13.35 -2.04
CA ARG A 49 7.29 -12.84 -0.67
C ARG A 49 8.37 -11.78 -0.48
N ASP A 50 7.96 -10.65 0.10
CA ASP A 50 8.79 -9.44 0.31
C ASP A 50 9.25 -8.77 -1.01
N GLY A 51 8.65 -9.17 -2.14
CA GLY A 51 8.84 -8.58 -3.45
C GLY A 51 7.87 -7.42 -3.74
N LEU A 52 7.97 -6.89 -4.97
CA LEU A 52 7.24 -5.70 -5.43
C LEU A 52 5.71 -5.86 -5.42
N PHE A 53 5.20 -7.10 -5.45
CA PHE A 53 3.77 -7.40 -5.41
C PHE A 53 3.35 -8.17 -4.15
N CYS A 54 4.16 -8.13 -3.08
CA CYS A 54 3.90 -8.91 -1.86
C CYS A 54 2.51 -8.61 -1.25
N GLU A 55 1.72 -9.66 -1.07
CA GLU A 55 0.35 -9.58 -0.54
C GLU A 55 0.27 -9.01 0.88
N ARG A 56 1.36 -9.13 1.65
CA ARG A 56 1.44 -8.58 3.01
C ARG A 56 1.53 -7.06 3.03
N ILE A 57 2.11 -6.47 1.99
CA ILE A 57 2.32 -5.02 1.87
C ILE A 57 1.12 -4.38 1.17
N PHE A 58 0.65 -4.99 0.07
CA PHE A 58 -0.34 -4.38 -0.80
C PHE A 58 -1.75 -4.98 -0.68
N GLY A 59 -1.91 -6.10 0.02
CA GLY A 59 -3.17 -6.80 0.20
C GLY A 59 -3.30 -8.09 -0.64
N PRO A 60 -4.34 -8.90 -0.39
CA PRO A 60 -4.49 -10.22 -1.00
C PRO A 60 -4.76 -10.15 -2.51
N VAL A 61 -4.21 -11.12 -3.25
CA VAL A 61 -4.61 -11.38 -4.64
C VAL A 61 -5.88 -12.23 -4.64
N LYS A 62 -6.83 -11.93 -5.52
CA LYS A 62 -8.06 -12.71 -5.73
C LYS A 62 -7.84 -13.86 -6.72
#